data_AF-A0A452XZ41-F1
#
_entry.id   AF-A0A452XZ41-F1
#
_cell.length_a   1.000
_cell.length_b   1.000
_cell.length_c   1.000
_cell.angle_alpha   90.00
_cell.angle_beta   90.00
_cell.angle_gamma   90.00
#
_symmetry.space_group_name_H-M   'P 1'
#
loop_
_entity.id
_entity.type
_entity.pdbx_description
1 polymer ?
#
loop_
_entity_poly.entity_id
_entity_poly.type
_entity_poly.pdbx_seq_one_letter_code
_entity_poly.pdbx_strand_id
1 'polypeptide(L)'
;MIKNIHHLAHLVDTCQDKFLTFEFEDDFLVVLDREEAAAASSDIQKEHAIPSVRSLDLSEPYVDTNHEVQNQGEDFGDSPVTNFELGVDCLLWA
;
A
#
# COMPACT_ATOMS: atom_id res chain seq x y z
N MET A 1 -4.11 0.68 -16.00
CA MET A 1 -3.81 -0.64 -15.39
C MET A 1 -3.18 -0.40 -14.03
N ILE A 2 -3.67 -1.06 -12.98
CA ILE A 2 -3.13 -0.92 -11.63
C ILE A 2 -1.81 -1.71 -11.55
N LYS A 3 -0.71 -1.06 -11.17
CA LYS A 3 0.62 -1.71 -11.08
C LYS A 3 0.83 -2.47 -9.78
N ASN A 4 0.44 -1.87 -8.66
CA ASN A 4 0.61 -2.39 -7.31
C ASN A 4 -0.36 -1.68 -6.34
N ILE A 5 -0.37 -2.10 -5.08
CA ILE A 5 -1.25 -1.55 -4.04
C ILE A 5 -0.96 -0.09 -3.71
N HIS A 6 0.31 0.33 -3.79
CA HIS A 6 0.70 1.71 -3.52
C HIS A 6 0.20 2.66 -4.62
N HIS A 7 0.25 2.22 -5.87
CA HIS A 7 -0.33 2.92 -7.01
C HIS A 7 -1.87 3.00 -6.87
N LEU A 8 -2.52 1.93 -6.41
CA LEU A 8 -3.96 1.95 -6.16
C LEU A 8 -4.33 2.95 -5.06
N ALA A 9 -3.61 2.95 -3.93
CA ALA A 9 -3.84 3.90 -2.84
C ALA A 9 -3.74 5.35 -3.35
N HIS A 10 -2.72 5.64 -4.16
CA HIS A 10 -2.55 6.95 -4.78
C HIS A 10 -3.69 7.33 -5.73
N LEU A 11 -4.14 6.40 -6.58
CA LEU A 11 -5.28 6.65 -7.48
C LEU A 11 -6.57 6.94 -6.71
N VAL A 12 -6.81 6.23 -5.60
CA VAL A 12 -7.98 6.46 -4.75
C VAL A 12 -7.91 7.82 -4.05
N ASP A 13 -6.73 8.23 -3.56
CA ASP A 13 -6.55 9.54 -2.91
C ASP A 13 -6.70 10.73 -3.86
N THR A 14 -6.18 10.58 -5.07
CA THR A 14 -6.18 11.65 -6.09
C THR A 14 -7.48 11.69 -6.90
N CYS A 15 -8.37 10.72 -6.70
CA CYS A 15 -9.64 10.64 -7.39
C CYS A 15 -10.57 11.81 -6.98
N GLN A 16 -10.96 12.60 -7.97
CA GLN A 16 -11.93 13.71 -7.81
C GLN A 16 -13.30 13.37 -8.41
N ASP A 17 -13.44 12.18 -8.99
CA ASP A 17 -14.69 11.74 -9.59
C ASP A 17 -15.73 11.41 -8.51
N LYS A 18 -17.00 11.42 -8.92
CA LYS A 18 -18.11 11.09 -8.02
C LYS A 18 -18.08 9.63 -7.57
N PHE A 19 -17.67 8.74 -8.47
CA PHE A 19 -17.72 7.30 -8.23
C PHE A 19 -16.33 6.70 -8.29
N LEU A 20 -16.04 5.77 -7.38
CA LEU A 20 -14.90 4.88 -7.44
C LEU A 20 -15.34 3.61 -8.18
N THR A 21 -14.72 3.36 -9.33
CA THR A 21 -15.04 2.22 -10.19
C THR A 21 -13.86 1.24 -10.19
N PHE A 22 -14.13 -0.01 -9.80
CA PHE A 22 -13.14 -1.08 -9.73
C PHE A 22 -13.56 -2.22 -10.65
N GLU A 23 -12.73 -2.48 -11.66
CA GLU A 23 -12.82 -3.65 -12.53
C GLU A 23 -11.98 -4.79 -11.94
N PHE A 24 -12.61 -5.96 -11.76
CA PHE A 24 -11.99 -7.17 -11.25
C PHE A 24 -11.89 -8.22 -12.37
N GLU A 25 -11.31 -9.38 -12.02
CA GLU A 25 -11.33 -10.56 -12.87
C GLU A 25 -12.79 -10.97 -13.21
N ASP A 26 -12.97 -11.66 -14.34
CA ASP A 26 -14.27 -12.12 -14.84
C ASP A 26 -15.30 -11.01 -15.18
N ASP A 27 -14.83 -9.87 -15.69
CA ASP A 27 -15.66 -8.71 -16.08
C ASP A 27 -16.55 -8.18 -14.95
N PHE A 28 -16.16 -8.42 -13.69
CA PHE A 28 -16.90 -7.96 -12.53
C PHE A 28 -16.57 -6.50 -12.22
N LEU A 29 -17.62 -5.67 -12.12
CA LEU A 29 -17.49 -4.22 -11.89
C LEU A 29 -18.12 -3.82 -10.57
N VAL A 30 -17.37 -3.14 -9.72
CA VAL A 30 -17.86 -2.51 -8.49
C VAL A 30 -17.82 -1.00 -8.64
N VAL A 31 -18.94 -0.35 -8.34
CA VAL A 31 -19.06 1.11 -8.36
C VAL A 31 -19.51 1.58 -6.98
N LEU A 32 -18.73 2.48 -6.38
CA LEU A 32 -19.00 3.06 -5.05
C LEU A 32 -19.11 4.58 -5.19
N ASP A 33 -20.03 5.21 -4.46
CA ASP A 33 -20.02 6.67 -4.31
C ASP A 33 -18.85 7.07 -3.39
N ARG A 34 -17.99 7.98 -3.86
CA ARG A 34 -16.75 8.37 -3.16
C ARG A 34 -17.04 8.99 -1.80
N GLU A 35 -18.07 9.84 -1.71
CA GLU A 35 -18.37 10.56 -0.47
C GLU A 35 -18.98 9.61 0.57
N GLU A 36 -19.90 8.74 0.14
CA GLU A 36 -20.49 7.74 1.03
C GLU A 36 -19.45 6.71 1.50
N ALA A 37 -18.58 6.24 0.60
CA ALA A 37 -17.50 5.31 0.95
C ALA A 37 -16.53 5.93 1.98
N ALA A 38 -16.14 7.19 1.80
CA ALA A 38 -15.27 7.89 2.74
C ALA A 38 -15.94 8.10 4.11
N ALA A 39 -17.23 8.44 4.13
CA ALA A 39 -17.99 8.60 5.36
C ALA A 39 -18.13 7.27 6.13
N ALA A 40 -18.47 6.18 5.43
CA ALA A 40 -18.64 4.86 6.03
C ALA A 40 -17.32 4.22 6.52
N SER A 41 -16.18 4.62 5.96
CA SER A 41 -14.87 4.03 6.28
C SER A 41 -14.51 4.11 7.78
N SER A 42 -14.88 5.19 8.46
CA SER A 42 -14.62 5.35 9.91
C SER A 42 -15.44 4.35 10.74
N ASP A 43 -16.72 4.19 10.42
CA ASP A 43 -17.62 3.30 11.14
C ASP A 43 -17.24 1.83 10.92
N ILE A 44 -16.90 1.45 9.68
CA ILE A 44 -16.44 0.09 9.31
C ILE A 44 -15.17 -0.27 10.11
N GLN A 45 -14.18 0.63 10.17
CA GLN A 45 -12.96 0.35 10.95
C GLN A 45 -13.26 0.09 12.42
N LYS A 46 -14.13 0.91 13.01
CA LYS A 46 -14.51 0.77 14.42
C LYS A 46 -15.27 -0.52 14.69
N GLU A 47 -16.22 -0.86 13.82
CA GLU A 47 -17.01 -2.08 13.90
C GLU A 47 -16.14 -3.33 13.81
N HIS A 48 -15.13 -3.32 12.94
CA HIS A 48 -14.24 -4.45 12.70
C HIS A 48 -12.94 -4.40 13.51
N ALA A 49 -12.82 -3.49 14.48
CA ALA A 49 -11.63 -3.29 15.30
C ALA A 49 -10.32 -3.12 14.50
N ILE A 50 -10.41 -2.45 13.35
CA ILE A 50 -9.28 -2.12 12.48
C ILE A 50 -8.63 -0.82 13.01
N PRO A 51 -7.34 -0.84 13.40
CA PRO A 51 -6.69 0.35 13.97
C PRO A 51 -6.43 1.48 12.97
N SER A 52 -6.22 1.15 11.70
CA SER A 52 -5.92 2.10 10.63
C SER A 52 -6.37 1.55 9.28
N VAL A 53 -6.96 2.41 8.44
CA VAL A 53 -7.35 2.09 7.05
C VAL A 53 -6.19 1.56 6.23
N ARG A 54 -4.98 2.05 6.51
CA ARG A 54 -3.77 1.77 5.73
C ARG A 54 -2.64 1.32 6.63
N SER A 55 -1.81 0.45 6.07
CA SER A 55 -0.49 0.14 6.62
C SER A 55 0.43 1.36 6.51
N LEU A 56 1.48 1.38 7.34
CA LEU A 56 2.36 2.53 7.48
C LEU A 56 3.12 2.87 6.18
N ASP A 57 3.50 1.86 5.41
CA ASP A 57 4.17 2.00 4.11
C ASP A 57 3.29 2.69 3.05
N LEU A 58 1.97 2.57 3.14
CA LEU A 58 1.03 3.23 2.22
C LEU A 58 0.66 4.66 2.64
N SER A 59 1.23 5.14 3.74
CA SER A 59 1.08 6.54 4.16
C SER A 59 2.12 7.47 3.50
N GLU A 60 3.17 6.89 2.92
CA GLU A 60 4.19 7.63 2.19
C GLU A 60 3.65 8.08 0.82
N PRO A 61 4.14 9.22 0.28
CA PRO A 61 3.74 9.66 -1.05
C PRO A 61 4.19 8.65 -2.12
N TYR A 62 3.30 8.34 -3.07
CA TYR A 62 3.63 7.42 -4.16
C TYR A 62 4.74 8.00 -5.05
N VAL A 63 5.79 7.21 -5.23
CA VAL A 63 6.90 7.50 -6.14
C VAL A 63 6.77 6.53 -7.31
N ASP A 64 6.51 7.04 -8.51
CA ASP A 64 6.47 6.19 -9.70
C ASP A 64 7.91 5.88 -10.11
N THR A 65 8.43 4.76 -9.62
CA THR A 65 9.74 4.22 -10.00
C THR A 65 9.72 3.61 -11.40
N ASN A 66 9.25 4.37 -12.40
CA ASN A 66 9.54 4.08 -13.80
C ASN A 66 10.95 4.59 -14.14
N HIS A 67 11.95 4.20 -13.36
CA HIS A 67 13.32 4.27 -13.85
C HIS A 67 13.45 3.15 -14.86
N GLU A 68 13.47 3.50 -16.15
CA GLU A 68 13.99 2.65 -17.19
C GLU A 68 15.32 2.08 -16.68
N VAL A 69 15.39 0.76 -16.51
CA VAL A 69 16.64 0.08 -16.15
C VAL A 69 17.59 0.26 -17.33
N GLN A 70 18.33 1.37 -17.34
CA GLN A 70 19.58 1.45 -18.05
C GLN A 70 20.58 0.66 -17.20
N ASN A 71 20.87 -0.56 -17.64
CA ASN A 71 21.97 -1.38 -17.13
C ASN A 71 23.23 -0.52 -17.01
N GLN A 72 23.56 -0.07 -15.80
CA GLN A 72 24.89 0.38 -15.45
C GLN A 72 25.30 -0.49 -14.27
N GLY A 73 26.22 -1.42 -14.54
CA GLY A 73 26.81 -2.24 -13.50
C GLY A 73 27.59 -1.34 -12.57
N GLU A 74 27.12 -1.20 -11.34
CA GLU A 74 27.87 -0.55 -10.27
C GLU A 74 28.13 -1.59 -9.18
N ASP A 75 29.41 -1.91 -9.10
CA ASP A 75 30.14 -2.74 -8.16
C ASP A 75 29.67 -2.53 -6.72
N PHE A 76 29.04 -3.55 -6.13
CA PHE A 76 28.78 -3.58 -4.68
C PHE A 76 30.11 -3.81 -3.96
N GLY A 77 30.83 -2.71 -3.74
CA GLY A 77 31.96 -2.67 -2.82
C GLY A 77 31.50 -3.05 -1.41
N ASP A 78 32.26 -3.96 -0.80
CA ASP A 78 32.08 -4.48 0.55
C ASP A 78 31.69 -3.38 1.57
N SER A 79 30.44 -3.43 2.05
CA SER A 79 30.00 -2.67 3.22
C SER A 79 29.94 -3.62 4.42
N PRO A 80 30.59 -3.32 5.55
CA PRO A 80 30.67 -4.23 6.67
C PRO A 80 29.30 -4.34 7.34
N VAL A 81 28.74 -5.54 7.35
CA VAL A 81 27.52 -5.88 8.07
C VAL A 81 27.78 -5.66 9.57
N THR A 82 27.19 -4.61 10.16
CA THR A 82 27.11 -4.50 11.60
C THR A 82 26.05 -5.49 12.07
N ASN A 83 26.51 -6.60 12.65
CA ASN A 83 25.67 -7.55 13.36
C ASN A 83 25.05 -6.84 14.58
N PHE A 84 23.86 -6.26 14.41
CA PHE A 84 23.08 -5.80 15.55
C PHE A 84 22.59 -7.06 16.27
N GLU A 85 23.25 -7.37 17.38
CA GLU A 85 22.94 -8.49 18.26
C GLU A 85 21.57 -8.23 18.89
N LEU A 86 20.51 -8.58 18.15
CA LEU A 86 19.14 -8.49 18.62
C LEU A 86 18.97 -9.59 19.68
N GLY A 87 19.01 -9.14 20.93
CA GLY A 87 18.82 -9.96 22.11
C GLY A 87 17.62 -10.88 21.98
N VAL A 88 17.86 -12.12 22.37
CA VAL A 88 16.90 -13.20 22.51
C VAL A 88 15.61 -12.75 23.20
N ASP A 89 14.52 -12.72 22.46
CA ASP A 89 13.20 -13.06 22.97
C ASP A 89 12.34 -13.53 21.80
N CYS A 90 12.56 -14.79 21.43
CA CYS A 90 11.58 -15.60 20.71
C CYS A 90 10.36 -15.76 21.61
N LEU A 91 9.43 -14.79 21.56
CA LEU A 91 8.13 -14.90 22.19
C LEU A 91 7.25 -15.86 21.37
N LEU A 92 7.51 -17.14 21.63
CA LEU A 92 6.56 -18.19 21.96
C LEU A 92 5.10 -17.89 21.58
N TRP A 93 4.64 -18.46 20.47
CA TRP A 93 3.22 -18.71 20.25
C TRP A 93 2.94 -20.17 20.63
N ALA A 94 2.14 -20.36 21.67
CA ALA A 94 1.50 -21.63 22.04
C ALA A 94 0.00 -21.39 22.18
#